data_AF-A0A7X7B9M3-F1
#
_entry.id   AF-A0A7X7B9M3-F1
#
_cell.length_a   1.000
_cell.length_b   1.000
_cell.length_c   1.000
_cell.angle_alpha   90.00
_cell.angle_beta   90.00
_cell.angle_gamma   90.00
#
_symmetry.space_group_name_H-M   'P 1'
#
loop_
_entity.id
_entity.type
_entity.pdbx_description
1 polymer ?
#
loop_
_entity_poly.entity_id
_entity_poly.type
_entity_poly.pdbx_seq_one_letter_code
_entity_poly.pdbx_strand_id
1 'polypeptide(L)'
;MQGPFQIYPYRRENVPKNDRIINRRQLFQRVLWFGRQWSRPKAIAFICIAFLLGRALLAQQLAPFGLAFLAAVLSRHRELVVPVLISVLVGEATRETIEVFWPNFFTYLTLIVAVPLIMDKTEGSVQLGVLTGAWALGIKAGFMTVVYQPVAFDYLLVAIEAVIAGALVPPMLLAMRAFKQPARDWGRFQEETGSLLVLVLAVVLGLDYSVGDYHIGVVLSKYLVLLASLGGAGWGAAFGAACGLVPGLANFNGLVLAGLYSVSGMLAGFLRNWGKPGLLLGFFCGNLLYGFYFTDEAVLMDFLSTSGLAGVLLVLTPRGVIATLTERWFKQGSEANSLSCYMNDRFNRLIKLFDQLSSSYAPGIVAVDREQTWDLWLRSLVNQVSRDCGFARICWDEKEVNQSYRQLRRWLKALAAGGQEEPLTVMPAELEKRCPRTEELGASLAYINAIVKANEKWQERINKERKAVAAQLRGAAEALATVWQDWQSGSATRQPHLEETIQLGLEELGIQPAKLEIW
;
A
#
# COMPACT_ATOMS: atom_id res chain seq x y z
N MET A 1 62.80 -18.99 -71.30
CA MET A 1 62.52 -17.86 -70.38
C MET A 1 62.04 -16.72 -71.28
N GLN A 2 60.85 -16.13 -71.21
CA GLN A 2 59.77 -16.04 -70.22
C GLN A 2 58.42 -16.00 -70.97
N GLY A 3 57.34 -16.39 -70.27
CA GLY A 3 56.04 -16.77 -70.82
C GLY A 3 55.08 -15.65 -71.27
N PRO A 4 53.84 -16.04 -71.67
CA PRO A 4 52.93 -15.21 -72.45
C PRO A 4 51.98 -14.38 -71.56
N PHE A 5 51.86 -13.09 -71.87
CA PHE A 5 50.78 -12.25 -71.35
C PHE A 5 49.51 -12.47 -72.20
N GLN A 6 48.54 -13.21 -71.66
CA GLN A 6 47.18 -13.28 -72.20
C GLN A 6 46.37 -12.10 -71.67
N ILE A 7 45.95 -11.22 -72.58
CA ILE A 7 44.99 -10.15 -72.36
C ILE A 7 43.60 -10.80 -72.22
N TYR A 8 43.01 -10.73 -71.03
CA TYR A 8 41.65 -11.21 -70.79
C TYR A 8 40.60 -10.19 -71.30
N PRO A 9 39.56 -10.62 -72.02
CA PRO A 9 38.46 -9.75 -72.42
C PRO A 9 37.54 -9.46 -71.22
N TYR A 10 37.27 -8.18 -70.98
CA TYR A 10 36.34 -7.70 -69.97
C TYR A 10 34.90 -8.07 -70.39
N ARG A 11 34.35 -9.15 -69.83
CA ARG A 11 32.92 -9.47 -69.93
C ARG A 11 32.20 -8.75 -68.79
N ARG A 12 31.40 -7.73 -69.11
CA ARG A 12 30.44 -7.16 -68.14
C ARG A 12 29.46 -8.24 -67.74
N GLU A 13 29.58 -8.75 -66.52
CA GLU A 13 28.50 -9.43 -65.84
C GLU A 13 27.38 -8.40 -65.61
N ASN A 14 26.26 -8.59 -66.30
CA ASN A 14 25.02 -7.93 -65.94
C ASN A 14 24.63 -8.47 -64.56
N VAL A 15 25.03 -7.76 -63.51
CA VAL A 15 24.44 -7.91 -62.18
C VAL A 15 22.94 -7.75 -62.37
N PRO A 16 22.11 -8.78 -62.11
CA PRO A 16 20.67 -8.60 -62.21
C PRO A 16 20.29 -7.48 -61.25
N LYS A 17 19.65 -6.43 -61.78
CA LYS A 17 18.94 -5.45 -60.96
C LYS A 17 17.99 -6.25 -60.08
N ASN A 18 18.35 -6.36 -58.80
CA ASN A 18 17.49 -6.92 -57.77
C ASN A 18 16.41 -5.88 -57.52
N ASP A 19 15.48 -5.75 -58.47
CA ASP A 19 14.20 -5.11 -58.25
C ASP A 19 13.51 -5.95 -57.19
N ARG A 20 13.71 -5.57 -55.92
CA ARG A 20 12.93 -6.04 -54.78
C ARG A 20 11.52 -5.52 -54.97
N ILE A 21 10.80 -6.07 -55.95
CA ILE A 21 9.35 -6.04 -55.98
C ILE A 21 8.95 -6.91 -54.79
N ILE A 22 8.83 -6.25 -53.63
CA ILE A 22 8.34 -6.87 -52.39
C ILE A 22 6.97 -7.42 -52.76
N ASN A 23 6.93 -8.75 -52.94
CA ASN A 23 5.80 -9.43 -53.54
C ASN A 23 4.60 -9.22 -52.60
N ARG A 24 3.58 -8.46 -53.04
CA ARG A 24 2.40 -8.11 -52.22
C ARG A 24 1.79 -9.35 -51.54
N ARG A 25 1.86 -10.52 -52.18
CA ARG A 25 1.43 -11.81 -51.61
C ARG A 25 2.29 -12.30 -50.43
N GLN A 26 3.61 -12.13 -50.47
CA GLN A 26 4.50 -12.48 -49.35
C GLN A 26 4.32 -11.50 -48.18
N LEU A 27 4.10 -10.22 -48.45
CA LEU A 27 3.78 -9.24 -47.40
C LEU A 27 2.41 -9.53 -46.79
N PHE A 28 1.40 -9.85 -47.61
CA PHE A 28 0.06 -10.23 -47.16
C PHE A 28 0.05 -11.55 -46.37
N GLN A 29 0.86 -12.54 -46.78
CA GLN A 29 1.06 -13.78 -46.03
C GLN A 29 1.80 -13.55 -44.71
N ARG A 30 2.80 -12.65 -44.66
CA ARG A 30 3.45 -12.25 -43.39
C ARG A 30 2.46 -11.53 -42.49
N VAL A 31 1.66 -10.59 -43.01
CA VAL A 31 0.62 -9.88 -42.24
C VAL A 31 -0.46 -10.84 -41.73
N LEU A 32 -0.91 -11.80 -42.56
CA LEU A 32 -1.84 -12.85 -42.14
C LEU A 32 -1.23 -13.80 -41.11
N TRP A 33 0.05 -14.15 -41.23
CA TRP A 33 0.76 -14.95 -40.25
C TRP A 33 0.93 -14.20 -38.91
N PHE A 34 1.26 -12.90 -38.96
CA PHE A 34 1.26 -12.01 -37.80
C PHE A 34 -0.13 -11.89 -37.17
N GLY A 35 -1.20 -11.75 -37.97
CA GLY A 35 -2.58 -11.71 -37.50
C GLY A 35 -3.04 -13.03 -36.84
N ARG A 36 -2.63 -14.17 -37.40
CA ARG A 36 -2.92 -15.51 -36.85
C ARG A 36 -2.14 -15.79 -35.57
N GLN A 37 -1.02 -15.09 -35.35
CA GLN A 37 -0.27 -15.12 -34.11
C GLN A 37 -0.91 -14.23 -33.03
N TRP A 38 -1.52 -13.11 -33.44
CA TRP A 38 -2.29 -12.20 -32.59
C TRP A 38 -3.53 -12.89 -31.99
N SER A 39 -4.18 -13.78 -32.75
CA SER A 39 -5.41 -14.46 -32.32
C SER A 39 -5.20 -15.63 -31.33
N ARG A 40 -3.97 -15.91 -30.89
CA ARG A 40 -3.74 -16.94 -29.86
C ARG A 40 -4.23 -16.43 -28.50
N PRO A 41 -4.93 -17.25 -27.69
CA PRO A 41 -5.51 -16.79 -26.41
C PRO A 41 -4.44 -16.25 -25.45
N LYS A 42 -3.22 -16.81 -25.49
CA LYS A 42 -2.07 -16.28 -24.72
C LYS A 42 -1.63 -14.90 -25.21
N ALA A 43 -1.56 -14.67 -26.52
CA ALA A 43 -1.16 -13.40 -27.09
C ALA A 43 -2.16 -12.29 -26.71
N ILE A 44 -3.46 -12.59 -26.79
CA ILE A 44 -4.53 -11.66 -26.36
C ILE A 44 -4.34 -11.26 -24.88
N ALA A 45 -4.04 -12.21 -24.00
CA ALA A 45 -3.76 -11.90 -22.60
C ALA A 45 -2.55 -10.97 -22.43
N PHE A 46 -1.44 -11.23 -23.13
CA PHE A 46 -0.25 -10.36 -23.11
C PHE A 46 -0.57 -8.93 -23.61
N ILE A 47 -1.44 -8.81 -24.62
CA ILE A 47 -1.86 -7.53 -25.20
C ILE A 47 -2.77 -6.75 -24.24
N CYS A 48 -3.73 -7.41 -23.61
CA CYS A 48 -4.57 -6.78 -22.59
C CYS A 48 -3.73 -6.32 -21.39
N ILE A 49 -2.79 -7.15 -20.92
CA ILE A 49 -1.88 -6.79 -19.83
C ILE A 49 -1.00 -5.60 -20.24
N ALA A 50 -0.41 -5.63 -21.44
CA ALA A 50 0.41 -4.55 -21.99
C ALA A 50 -0.34 -3.22 -22.04
N PHE A 51 -1.59 -3.23 -22.52
CA PHE A 51 -2.44 -2.05 -22.56
C PHE A 51 -2.70 -1.46 -21.17
N LEU A 52 -3.01 -2.30 -20.18
CA LEU A 52 -3.24 -1.85 -18.81
C LEU A 52 -1.95 -1.34 -18.15
N LEU A 53 -0.82 -1.99 -18.40
CA LEU A 53 0.49 -1.54 -17.89
C LEU A 53 0.93 -0.21 -18.52
N GLY A 54 0.60 0.06 -19.78
CA GLY A 54 0.82 1.37 -20.40
C GLY A 54 -0.06 2.48 -19.79
N ARG A 55 -1.20 2.14 -19.19
CA ARG A 55 -2.04 3.11 -18.47
C ARG A 55 -1.62 3.34 -17.02
N ALA A 56 -0.74 2.49 -16.48
CA ALA A 56 -0.39 2.49 -15.07
C ALA A 56 0.63 3.59 -14.74
N LEU A 57 0.13 4.74 -14.31
CA LEU A 57 0.93 5.89 -13.89
C LEU A 57 1.16 5.89 -12.37
N LEU A 58 2.40 6.11 -11.95
CA LEU A 58 2.75 6.44 -10.57
C LEU A 58 2.82 7.96 -10.42
N ALA A 59 2.22 8.49 -9.36
CA ALA A 59 2.21 9.93 -9.06
C ALA A 59 1.76 10.82 -10.24
N GLN A 60 0.91 10.30 -11.12
CA GLN A 60 0.40 10.95 -12.34
C GLN A 60 1.47 11.34 -13.38
N GLN A 61 2.75 10.97 -13.21
CA GLN A 61 3.84 11.42 -14.10
C GLN A 61 4.83 10.32 -14.50
N LEU A 62 4.92 9.21 -13.76
CA LEU A 62 5.94 8.18 -13.96
C LEU A 62 5.29 6.91 -14.54
N ALA A 63 5.80 6.37 -15.64
CA ALA A 63 5.24 5.19 -16.33
C ALA A 63 6.23 4.01 -16.44
N PRO A 64 6.75 3.48 -15.31
CA PRO A 64 7.81 2.48 -15.35
C PRO A 64 7.33 1.07 -15.76
N PHE A 65 6.02 0.78 -15.65
CA PHE A 65 5.48 -0.57 -15.87
C PHE A 65 5.48 -1.00 -17.34
N GLY A 66 5.13 -0.09 -18.25
CA GLY A 66 5.15 -0.34 -19.70
C GLY A 66 6.54 -0.73 -20.19
N LEU A 67 7.56 0.05 -19.79
CA LEU A 67 8.97 -0.23 -20.11
C LEU A 67 9.44 -1.59 -19.58
N ALA A 68 9.17 -1.86 -18.30
CA ALA A 68 9.61 -3.10 -17.66
C ALA A 68 9.00 -4.34 -18.35
N PHE A 69 7.73 -4.26 -18.74
CA PHE A 69 7.04 -5.33 -19.43
C PHE A 69 7.55 -5.53 -20.86
N LEU A 70 7.75 -4.44 -21.62
CA LEU A 70 8.31 -4.51 -22.97
C LEU A 70 9.69 -5.16 -22.97
N ALA A 71 10.56 -4.77 -22.02
CA ALA A 71 11.88 -5.35 -21.86
C ALA A 71 11.83 -6.87 -21.60
N ALA A 72 10.90 -7.29 -20.74
CA ALA A 72 10.73 -8.69 -20.40
C ALA A 72 10.25 -9.50 -21.62
N VAL A 73 9.26 -8.98 -22.37
CA VAL A 73 8.75 -9.62 -23.59
C VAL A 73 9.83 -9.70 -24.67
N LEU A 74 10.63 -8.65 -24.85
CA LEU A 74 11.73 -8.62 -25.81
C LEU A 74 12.79 -9.71 -25.58
N SER A 75 13.05 -10.04 -24.31
CA SER A 75 13.99 -11.11 -23.93
C SER A 75 13.43 -12.52 -24.17
N ARG A 76 12.12 -12.74 -23.96
CA ARG A 76 11.53 -14.10 -23.92
C ARG A 76 10.63 -14.46 -25.11
N HIS A 77 10.02 -13.46 -25.74
CA HIS A 77 8.97 -13.59 -26.75
C HIS A 77 9.12 -12.51 -27.83
N ARG A 78 10.20 -12.60 -28.63
CA ARG A 78 10.49 -11.65 -29.72
C ARG A 78 9.34 -11.53 -30.72
N GLU A 79 8.55 -12.59 -30.85
CA GLU A 79 7.39 -12.69 -31.72
C GLU A 79 6.17 -11.86 -31.24
N LEU A 80 6.11 -11.49 -29.95
CA LEU A 80 5.03 -10.67 -29.37
C LEU A 80 5.43 -9.21 -29.12
N VAL A 81 6.66 -8.80 -29.47
CA VAL A 81 7.17 -7.45 -29.19
C VAL A 81 6.33 -6.36 -29.87
N VAL A 82 6.05 -6.51 -31.17
CA VAL A 82 5.28 -5.52 -31.93
C VAL A 82 3.86 -5.32 -31.38
N PRO A 83 3.04 -6.38 -31.16
CA PRO A 83 1.71 -6.16 -30.61
C PRO A 83 1.73 -5.63 -29.18
N VAL A 84 2.70 -6.05 -28.35
CA VAL A 84 2.86 -5.50 -26.98
C VAL A 84 3.23 -4.02 -27.03
N LEU A 85 4.18 -3.62 -27.89
CA LEU A 85 4.56 -2.23 -28.08
C LEU A 85 3.36 -1.36 -28.46
N ILE A 86 2.58 -1.78 -29.48
CA ILE A 86 1.39 -1.05 -29.90
C ILE A 86 0.40 -0.92 -28.75
N SER A 87 0.22 -1.99 -27.97
CA SER A 87 -0.73 -2.00 -26.84
C SER A 87 -0.29 -1.07 -25.71
N VAL A 88 1.00 -1.07 -25.34
CA VAL A 88 1.55 -0.14 -24.34
C VAL A 88 1.36 1.30 -24.80
N LEU A 89 1.73 1.62 -26.05
CA LEU A 89 1.60 2.97 -26.60
C LEU A 89 0.15 3.45 -26.66
N VAL A 90 -0.79 2.58 -27.06
CA VAL A 90 -2.23 2.92 -27.05
C VAL A 90 -2.72 3.12 -25.61
N GLY A 91 -2.20 2.37 -24.65
CA GLY A 91 -2.47 2.56 -23.23
C GLY A 91 -2.00 3.94 -22.75
N GLU A 92 -0.73 4.27 -22.98
CA GLU A 92 -0.13 5.56 -22.61
C GLU A 92 -0.87 6.73 -23.26
N ALA A 93 -1.17 6.65 -24.57
CA ALA A 93 -1.88 7.69 -25.29
C ALA A 93 -3.29 7.99 -24.72
N THR A 94 -3.87 7.08 -23.93
CA THR A 94 -5.18 7.31 -23.32
C THR A 94 -5.09 8.16 -22.04
N ARG A 95 -3.90 8.28 -21.44
CA ARG A 95 -3.71 8.80 -20.07
C ARG A 95 -2.63 9.88 -19.98
N GLU A 96 -1.55 9.73 -20.73
CA GLU A 96 -0.39 10.60 -20.66
C GLU A 96 -0.56 11.87 -21.49
N THR A 97 0.11 12.94 -21.03
CA THR A 97 0.25 14.15 -21.83
C THR A 97 1.24 13.93 -22.97
N ILE A 98 1.15 14.76 -24.01
CA ILE A 98 2.04 14.72 -25.17
C ILE A 98 3.51 14.83 -24.75
N GLU A 99 3.80 15.57 -23.68
CA GLU A 99 5.15 15.79 -23.15
C GLU A 99 5.81 14.53 -22.60
N VAL A 100 5.03 13.61 -22.02
CA VAL A 100 5.51 12.33 -21.47
C VAL A 100 5.54 11.23 -22.53
N PHE A 101 4.56 11.25 -23.45
CA PHE A 101 4.40 10.24 -24.49
C PHE A 101 5.60 10.14 -25.45
N TRP A 102 6.13 11.28 -25.93
CA TRP A 102 7.25 11.26 -26.90
C TRP A 102 8.56 10.68 -26.32
N PRO A 103 9.04 11.10 -25.14
CA PRO A 103 10.19 10.47 -24.49
C PRO A 103 10.01 8.94 -24.31
N ASN A 104 8.81 8.49 -23.92
CA ASN A 104 8.49 7.08 -23.74
C ASN A 104 8.56 6.32 -25.07
N PHE A 105 7.92 6.85 -26.11
CA PHE A 105 7.93 6.29 -27.45
C PHE A 105 9.35 6.09 -28.00
N PHE A 106 10.22 7.11 -27.89
CA PHE A 106 11.62 6.99 -28.33
C PHE A 106 12.39 5.99 -27.48
N THR A 107 12.15 5.93 -26.17
CA THR A 107 12.77 4.96 -25.29
C THR A 107 12.39 3.53 -25.69
N TYR A 108 11.11 3.26 -25.98
CA TYR A 108 10.66 1.94 -26.43
C TYR A 108 11.26 1.52 -27.76
N LEU A 109 11.27 2.42 -28.74
CA LEU A 109 11.79 2.13 -30.07
C LEU A 109 13.30 1.83 -30.02
N THR A 110 14.05 2.64 -29.28
CA THR A 110 15.50 2.47 -29.14
C THR A 110 15.85 1.23 -28.31
N LEU A 111 15.07 0.90 -27.28
CA LEU A 111 15.28 -0.29 -26.46
C LEU A 111 15.14 -1.59 -27.28
N ILE A 112 14.19 -1.65 -28.21
CA ILE A 112 14.00 -2.81 -29.11
C ILE A 112 15.24 -3.07 -29.97
N VAL A 113 15.95 -2.02 -30.36
CA VAL A 113 17.19 -2.11 -31.13
C VAL A 113 18.40 -2.40 -30.21
N ALA A 114 18.45 -1.79 -29.03
CA ALA A 114 19.59 -1.85 -28.12
C ALA A 114 19.79 -3.22 -27.47
N VAL A 115 18.72 -3.82 -26.93
CA VAL A 115 18.81 -5.10 -26.20
C VAL A 115 19.41 -6.23 -27.05
N PRO A 116 19.01 -6.47 -28.31
CA PRO A 116 19.62 -7.51 -29.13
C PRO A 116 21.05 -7.18 -29.59
N LEU A 117 21.47 -5.90 -29.62
CA LEU A 117 22.84 -5.51 -29.98
C LEU A 117 23.82 -5.64 -28.81
N ILE A 118 23.35 -5.37 -27.59
CA ILE A 118 24.18 -5.34 -26.39
C ILE A 118 24.23 -6.73 -25.73
N MET A 119 23.19 -7.55 -25.87
CA MET A 119 23.09 -8.85 -25.24
C MET A 119 22.64 -9.94 -26.23
N ASP A 120 23.58 -10.81 -26.61
CA ASP A 120 23.32 -11.90 -27.57
C ASP A 120 22.46 -13.03 -26.97
N LYS A 121 22.57 -13.27 -25.66
CA LYS A 121 21.69 -14.17 -24.88
C LYS A 121 21.53 -13.68 -23.44
N THR A 122 20.31 -13.31 -23.06
CA THR A 122 19.99 -12.82 -21.70
C THR A 122 19.79 -13.99 -20.73
N GLU A 123 20.84 -14.39 -20.01
CA GLU A 123 20.71 -15.34 -18.89
C GLU A 123 20.48 -14.62 -17.55
N GLY A 124 21.04 -13.42 -17.37
CA GLY A 124 20.89 -12.62 -16.15
C GLY A 124 19.63 -11.75 -16.11
N SER A 125 18.67 -12.09 -15.23
CA SER A 125 17.44 -11.31 -15.02
C SER A 125 17.72 -9.88 -14.50
N VAL A 126 18.73 -9.73 -13.64
CA VAL A 126 19.13 -8.44 -13.06
C VAL A 126 19.90 -7.59 -14.08
N GLN A 127 20.74 -8.19 -14.92
CA GLN A 127 21.48 -7.48 -15.97
C GLN A 127 20.53 -6.81 -16.96
N LEU A 128 19.44 -7.48 -17.33
CA LEU A 128 18.41 -6.89 -18.17
C LEU A 128 17.71 -5.70 -17.48
N GLY A 129 17.42 -5.81 -16.17
CA GLY A 129 16.87 -4.71 -15.38
C GLY A 129 17.79 -3.50 -15.32
N VAL A 130 19.08 -3.70 -15.04
CA VAL A 130 20.08 -2.61 -15.02
C VAL A 130 20.24 -1.97 -16.40
N LEU A 131 20.31 -2.78 -17.46
CA LEU A 131 20.40 -2.27 -18.84
C LEU A 131 19.18 -1.41 -19.19
N THR A 132 17.98 -1.89 -18.89
CA THR A 132 16.73 -1.18 -19.24
C THR A 132 16.58 0.12 -18.47
N GLY A 133 16.92 0.14 -17.18
CA GLY A 133 16.94 1.36 -16.37
C GLY A 133 17.98 2.36 -16.88
N ALA A 134 19.22 1.93 -17.10
CA ALA A 134 20.28 2.80 -17.63
C ALA A 134 19.93 3.35 -19.02
N TRP A 135 19.31 2.54 -19.88
CA TRP A 135 18.85 2.94 -21.20
C TRP A 135 17.74 3.99 -21.13
N ALA A 136 16.73 3.76 -20.27
CA ALA A 136 15.65 4.71 -20.06
C ALA A 136 16.17 6.05 -19.53
N LEU A 137 17.10 6.03 -18.57
CA LEU A 137 17.74 7.24 -18.06
C LEU A 137 18.45 8.01 -19.17
N GLY A 138 19.28 7.35 -19.97
CA GLY A 138 20.05 7.99 -21.03
C GLY A 138 19.17 8.60 -22.13
N ILE A 139 18.18 7.84 -22.62
CA ILE A 139 17.31 8.29 -23.71
C ILE A 139 16.33 9.37 -23.24
N LYS A 140 15.65 9.19 -22.10
CA LYS A 140 14.70 10.19 -21.61
C LYS A 140 15.39 11.48 -21.18
N ALA A 141 16.52 11.40 -20.47
CA ALA A 141 17.28 12.60 -20.10
C ALA A 141 17.81 13.31 -21.34
N GLY A 142 18.37 12.58 -22.32
CA GLY A 142 18.85 13.15 -23.57
C GLY A 142 17.75 13.72 -24.46
N PHE A 143 16.56 13.14 -24.45
CA PHE A 143 15.41 13.69 -25.17
C PHE A 143 14.89 14.96 -24.49
N MET A 144 14.79 14.95 -23.16
CA MET A 144 14.35 16.12 -22.39
C MET A 144 15.32 17.29 -22.55
N THR A 145 16.64 17.08 -22.55
CA THR A 145 17.63 18.16 -22.71
C THR A 145 17.53 18.87 -24.06
N VAL A 146 17.18 18.14 -25.12
CA VAL A 146 17.17 18.64 -26.50
C VAL A 146 15.85 19.31 -26.85
N VAL A 147 14.74 18.73 -26.38
CA VAL A 147 13.39 19.14 -26.80
C VAL A 147 12.74 20.09 -25.80
N TYR A 148 12.96 19.86 -24.51
CA TYR A 148 12.40 20.65 -23.42
C TYR A 148 13.53 21.45 -22.76
N GLN A 149 13.23 22.52 -22.03
CA GLN A 149 14.22 23.16 -21.14
C GLN A 149 13.98 22.66 -19.72
N PRO A 150 14.47 21.45 -19.36
CA PRO A 150 14.12 20.81 -18.11
C PRO A 150 14.78 21.51 -16.91
N VAL A 151 14.09 21.45 -15.78
CA VAL A 151 14.62 21.85 -14.49
C VAL A 151 15.31 20.65 -13.82
N ALA A 152 16.16 20.88 -12.82
CA ALA A 152 16.83 19.81 -12.07
C ALA A 152 15.86 18.74 -11.51
N PHE A 153 14.63 19.13 -11.20
CA PHE A 153 13.58 18.23 -10.72
C PHE A 153 13.16 17.19 -11.77
N ASP A 154 13.12 17.54 -13.05
CA ASP A 154 12.68 16.63 -14.12
C ASP A 154 13.69 15.49 -14.32
N TYR A 155 14.99 15.78 -14.21
CA TYR A 155 16.02 14.75 -14.23
C TYR A 155 15.93 13.80 -13.03
N LEU A 156 15.55 14.32 -11.86
CA LEU A 156 15.32 13.49 -10.69
C LEU A 156 14.14 12.54 -10.91
N LEU A 157 13.04 13.03 -11.48
CA LEU A 157 11.89 12.19 -11.82
C LEU A 157 12.25 11.10 -12.84
N VAL A 158 12.97 11.46 -13.91
CA VAL A 158 13.45 10.49 -14.90
C VAL A 158 14.38 9.44 -14.28
N ALA A 159 15.26 9.85 -13.36
CA ALA A 159 16.13 8.93 -12.64
C ALA A 159 15.34 7.97 -11.73
N ILE A 160 14.34 8.47 -11.00
CA ILE A 160 13.45 7.64 -10.19
C ILE A 160 12.70 6.64 -11.08
N GLU A 161 12.14 7.10 -12.21
CA GLU A 161 11.43 6.24 -13.14
C GLU A 161 12.31 5.12 -13.71
N ALA A 162 13.53 5.47 -14.13
CA ALA A 162 14.51 4.54 -14.66
C ALA A 162 14.89 3.45 -13.64
N VAL A 163 15.10 3.83 -12.38
CA VAL A 163 15.39 2.88 -11.29
C VAL A 163 14.20 1.94 -11.06
N ILE A 164 12.98 2.48 -10.98
CA ILE A 164 11.77 1.67 -10.78
C ILE A 164 11.55 0.72 -11.96
N ALA A 165 11.67 1.21 -13.19
CA ALA A 165 11.47 0.41 -14.39
C ALA A 165 12.48 -0.74 -14.49
N GLY A 166 13.76 -0.45 -14.20
CA GLY A 166 14.81 -1.48 -14.14
C GLY A 166 14.58 -2.52 -13.04
N ALA A 167 14.15 -2.08 -11.85
CA ALA A 167 13.82 -2.96 -10.72
C ALA A 167 12.60 -3.85 -10.96
N LEU A 168 11.66 -3.42 -11.83
CA LEU A 168 10.47 -4.19 -12.20
C LEU A 168 10.73 -5.28 -13.24
N VAL A 169 11.83 -5.24 -13.99
CA VAL A 169 12.12 -6.25 -15.03
C VAL A 169 12.25 -7.68 -14.46
N PRO A 170 13.02 -7.95 -13.39
CA PRO A 170 13.11 -9.30 -12.85
C PRO A 170 11.76 -9.89 -12.38
N PRO A 171 10.93 -9.15 -11.61
CA PRO A 171 9.55 -9.59 -11.32
C PRO A 171 8.73 -9.87 -12.58
N MET A 172 8.79 -9.02 -13.62
CA MET A 172 8.04 -9.26 -14.86
C MET A 172 8.51 -10.53 -15.60
N LEU A 173 9.83 -10.78 -15.62
CA LEU A 173 10.39 -12.02 -16.16
C LEU A 173 9.91 -13.25 -15.39
N LEU A 174 9.85 -13.17 -14.07
CA LEU A 174 9.39 -14.28 -13.22
C LEU A 174 7.87 -14.53 -13.39
N ALA A 175 7.07 -13.47 -13.43
CA ALA A 175 5.63 -13.56 -13.69
C ALA A 175 5.34 -14.23 -15.06
N MET A 176 6.12 -13.91 -16.10
CA MET A 176 6.02 -14.59 -17.40
C MET A 176 6.41 -16.06 -17.37
N ARG A 177 7.38 -16.46 -16.53
CA ARG A 177 7.71 -17.88 -16.34
C ARG A 177 6.54 -18.61 -15.70
N ALA A 178 5.87 -17.99 -14.72
CA ALA A 178 4.67 -18.55 -14.11
C ALA A 178 3.57 -18.78 -15.16
N PHE A 179 3.33 -17.86 -16.09
CA PHE A 179 2.36 -18.06 -17.18
C PHE A 179 2.66 -19.23 -18.14
N LYS A 180 3.91 -19.72 -18.20
CA LYS A 180 4.28 -20.90 -18.99
C LYS A 180 4.01 -22.21 -18.26
N GLN A 181 4.04 -22.21 -16.94
CA GLN A 181 3.76 -23.39 -16.13
C GLN A 181 2.27 -23.73 -16.18
N PRO A 182 1.91 -25.03 -16.08
CA PRO A 182 0.51 -25.41 -15.93
C PRO A 182 -0.07 -24.74 -14.68
N ALA A 183 -1.32 -24.30 -14.74
CA ALA A 183 -1.98 -23.54 -13.65
C ALA A 183 -2.00 -24.26 -12.28
N ARG A 184 -1.67 -25.55 -12.25
CA ARG A 184 -1.52 -26.36 -11.02
C ARG A 184 -0.20 -26.11 -10.28
N ASP A 185 0.84 -25.66 -10.97
CA ASP A 185 2.17 -25.38 -10.38
C ASP A 185 2.39 -23.90 -10.04
N TRP A 186 1.40 -23.03 -10.28
CA TRP A 186 1.51 -21.61 -9.98
C TRP A 186 1.70 -21.36 -8.48
N GLY A 187 2.67 -20.50 -8.13
CA GLY A 187 2.90 -20.09 -6.74
C GLY A 187 3.63 -21.14 -5.91
N ARG A 188 4.35 -22.07 -6.55
CA ARG A 188 5.17 -23.08 -5.85
C ARG A 188 6.35 -22.45 -5.11
N PHE A 189 6.84 -21.30 -5.58
CA PHE A 189 7.91 -20.52 -4.95
C PHE A 189 7.38 -19.16 -4.46
N GLN A 190 7.80 -18.73 -3.27
CA GLN A 190 7.40 -17.43 -2.70
C GLN A 190 7.72 -16.25 -3.62
N GLU A 191 8.83 -16.34 -4.37
CA GLU A 191 9.26 -15.31 -5.32
C GLU A 191 8.26 -15.16 -6.49
N GLU A 192 7.71 -16.26 -6.99
CA GLU A 192 6.72 -16.22 -8.09
C GLU A 192 5.45 -15.50 -7.62
N THR A 193 5.00 -15.77 -6.40
CA THR A 193 3.79 -15.15 -5.88
C THR A 193 3.97 -13.66 -5.60
N GLY A 194 5.16 -13.24 -5.17
CA GLY A 194 5.52 -11.81 -5.09
C GLY A 194 5.51 -11.14 -6.46
N SER A 195 6.04 -11.80 -7.49
CA SER A 195 6.04 -11.26 -8.86
C SER A 195 4.64 -11.13 -9.47
N LEU A 196 3.75 -12.09 -9.18
CA LEU A 196 2.34 -12.04 -9.58
C LEU A 196 1.58 -10.95 -8.85
N LEU A 197 1.88 -10.73 -7.56
CA LEU A 197 1.33 -9.60 -6.79
C LEU A 197 1.69 -8.26 -7.44
N VAL A 198 2.95 -8.05 -7.81
CA VAL A 198 3.39 -6.82 -8.50
C VAL A 198 2.68 -6.65 -9.83
N LEU A 199 2.51 -7.72 -10.61
CA LEU A 199 1.78 -7.68 -11.88
C LEU A 199 0.30 -7.31 -11.67
N VAL A 200 -0.37 -7.94 -10.71
CA VAL A 200 -1.78 -7.64 -10.37
C VAL A 200 -1.92 -6.19 -9.94
N LEU A 201 -1.01 -5.70 -9.10
CA LEU A 201 -0.99 -4.30 -8.68
C LEU A 201 -0.85 -3.34 -9.88
N ALA A 202 0.08 -3.62 -10.79
CA ALA A 202 0.28 -2.83 -12.00
C ALA A 202 -0.97 -2.82 -12.89
N VAL A 203 -1.65 -3.96 -13.03
CA VAL A 203 -2.91 -4.08 -13.78
C VAL A 203 -4.02 -3.25 -13.11
N VAL A 204 -4.13 -3.28 -11.78
CA VAL A 204 -5.13 -2.50 -11.03
C VAL A 204 -4.88 -0.99 -11.17
N LEU A 205 -3.62 -0.55 -11.12
CA LEU A 205 -3.23 0.84 -11.39
C LEU A 205 -3.65 1.29 -12.80
N GLY A 206 -3.53 0.40 -13.80
CA GLY A 206 -3.99 0.66 -15.17
C GLY A 206 -5.52 0.71 -15.35
N LEU A 207 -6.27 0.08 -14.44
CA LEU A 207 -7.74 0.03 -14.42
C LEU A 207 -8.38 1.22 -13.70
N ASP A 208 -7.69 2.36 -13.71
CA ASP A 208 -8.25 3.59 -13.20
C ASP A 208 -9.22 4.17 -14.27
N TYR A 209 -10.50 3.86 -14.07
CA TYR A 209 -11.63 4.40 -14.79
C TYR A 209 -12.64 4.86 -13.73
N SER A 210 -13.13 6.10 -13.87
CA SER A 210 -14.24 6.61 -13.07
C SER A 210 -15.56 6.32 -13.80
N VAL A 211 -16.52 5.73 -13.09
CA VAL A 211 -17.90 5.62 -13.55
C VAL A 211 -18.76 6.34 -12.52
N GLY A 212 -19.20 7.55 -12.85
CA GLY A 212 -19.77 8.48 -11.86
C GLY A 212 -18.72 8.91 -10.84
N ASP A 213 -19.11 8.92 -9.56
CA ASP A 213 -18.23 9.28 -8.44
C ASP A 213 -17.31 8.13 -7.99
N TYR A 214 -17.49 6.92 -8.54
CA TYR A 214 -16.75 5.73 -8.11
C TYR A 214 -15.55 5.43 -9.00
N HIS A 215 -14.37 5.35 -8.37
CA HIS A 215 -13.15 4.86 -9.00
C HIS A 215 -13.10 3.33 -9.01
N ILE A 216 -13.19 2.72 -10.19
CA ILE A 216 -13.20 1.25 -10.35
C ILE A 216 -11.92 0.62 -9.80
N GLY A 217 -10.77 1.26 -10.01
CA GLY A 217 -9.48 0.79 -9.49
C GLY A 217 -9.48 0.64 -7.96
N VAL A 218 -10.14 1.55 -7.24
CA VAL A 218 -10.25 1.53 -5.77
C VAL A 218 -11.17 0.41 -5.29
N VAL A 219 -12.30 0.21 -5.96
CA VAL A 219 -13.21 -0.91 -5.65
C VAL A 219 -12.51 -2.25 -5.89
N LEU A 220 -11.82 -2.37 -7.02
CA LEU A 220 -11.11 -3.60 -7.40
C LEU A 220 -9.96 -3.89 -6.44
N SER A 221 -9.22 -2.88 -6.01
CA SER A 221 -8.13 -3.05 -5.04
C SER A 221 -8.67 -3.58 -3.70
N LYS A 222 -9.76 -3.02 -3.18
CA LYS A 222 -10.45 -3.52 -1.97
C LYS A 222 -10.96 -4.96 -2.14
N TYR A 223 -11.54 -5.26 -3.30
CA TYR A 223 -12.00 -6.61 -3.63
C TYR A 223 -10.84 -7.62 -3.67
N LEU A 224 -9.69 -7.24 -4.23
CA LEU A 224 -8.49 -8.07 -4.24
C LEU A 224 -7.95 -8.31 -2.82
N VAL A 225 -7.98 -7.32 -1.94
CA VAL A 225 -7.61 -7.51 -0.53
C VAL A 225 -8.54 -8.53 0.14
N LEU A 226 -9.85 -8.45 -0.08
CA LEU A 226 -10.80 -9.45 0.41
C LEU A 226 -10.49 -10.84 -0.13
N LEU A 227 -10.23 -10.99 -1.43
CA LEU A 227 -9.85 -12.28 -2.01
C LEU A 227 -8.51 -12.80 -1.46
N ALA A 228 -7.51 -11.93 -1.28
CA ALA A 228 -6.23 -12.31 -0.71
C ALA A 228 -6.32 -12.69 0.77
N SER A 229 -7.29 -12.12 1.49
CA SER A 229 -7.57 -12.49 2.88
C SER A 229 -8.14 -13.91 3.00
N LEU A 230 -8.68 -14.48 1.91
CA LEU A 230 -8.93 -15.92 1.78
C LEU A 230 -7.62 -16.73 1.82
N GLY A 231 -6.43 -16.15 1.76
CA GLY A 231 -5.16 -16.83 2.01
C GLY A 231 -4.75 -16.84 3.48
N GLY A 232 -5.48 -16.14 4.34
CA GLY A 232 -5.13 -15.90 5.74
C GLY A 232 -4.56 -14.49 5.97
N ALA A 233 -4.31 -14.18 7.24
CA ALA A 233 -3.91 -12.85 7.69
C ALA A 233 -2.66 -12.28 7.00
N GLY A 234 -1.63 -13.11 6.71
CA GLY A 234 -0.41 -12.65 6.05
C GLY A 234 -0.62 -12.23 4.59
N TRP A 235 -1.39 -13.01 3.83
CA TRP A 235 -1.77 -12.66 2.45
C TRP A 235 -2.65 -11.42 2.40
N GLY A 236 -3.63 -11.33 3.31
CA GLY A 236 -4.48 -10.14 3.45
C GLY A 236 -3.67 -8.88 3.79
N ALA A 237 -2.69 -8.96 4.70
CA ALA A 237 -1.81 -7.84 5.03
C ALA A 237 -0.93 -7.42 3.86
N ALA A 238 -0.29 -8.37 3.17
CA ALA A 238 0.60 -8.09 2.04
C ALA A 238 -0.14 -7.45 0.85
N PHE A 239 -1.27 -8.04 0.45
CA PHE A 239 -2.12 -7.44 -0.58
C PHE A 239 -2.74 -6.13 -0.11
N GLY A 240 -3.08 -6.01 1.18
CA GLY A 240 -3.57 -4.76 1.77
C GLY A 240 -2.56 -3.63 1.66
N ALA A 241 -1.31 -3.87 2.06
CA ALA A 241 -0.23 -2.89 1.92
C ALA A 241 0.01 -2.50 0.46
N ALA A 242 0.06 -3.48 -0.46
CA ALA A 242 0.26 -3.22 -1.88
C ALA A 242 -0.92 -2.46 -2.50
N CYS A 243 -2.16 -2.92 -2.28
CA CYS A 243 -3.38 -2.34 -2.85
C CYS A 243 -3.73 -0.99 -2.25
N GLY A 244 -3.39 -0.73 -0.98
CA GLY A 244 -3.62 0.57 -0.36
C GLY A 244 -2.69 1.67 -0.87
N LEU A 245 -1.57 1.31 -1.53
CA LEU A 245 -0.77 2.28 -2.30
C LEU A 245 -1.47 2.73 -3.57
N VAL A 246 -2.42 1.98 -4.14
CA VAL A 246 -3.15 2.36 -5.37
C VAL A 246 -3.87 3.70 -5.23
N PRO A 247 -4.82 3.88 -4.29
CA PRO A 247 -5.45 5.18 -4.05
C PRO A 247 -4.45 6.22 -3.49
N GLY A 248 -3.39 5.72 -2.85
CA GLY A 248 -2.36 6.51 -2.20
C GLY A 248 -1.29 7.12 -3.10
N LEU A 249 -1.08 6.57 -4.28
CA LEU A 249 -0.18 7.11 -5.28
C LEU A 249 -0.85 8.23 -6.10
N ALA A 250 -2.17 8.38 -5.95
CA ALA A 250 -2.94 9.48 -6.52
C ALA A 250 -3.03 10.71 -5.59
N ASN A 251 -2.87 10.55 -4.26
CA ASN A 251 -2.97 11.61 -3.26
C ASN A 251 -1.94 11.41 -2.13
N PHE A 252 -1.29 12.47 -1.62
CA PHE A 252 -0.18 12.44 -0.63
C PHE A 252 -0.40 11.64 0.69
N ASN A 253 -1.58 11.07 0.94
CA ASN A 253 -1.93 10.24 2.10
C ASN A 253 -1.74 8.73 1.90
N GLY A 254 -1.01 8.31 0.87
CA GLY A 254 -0.95 6.91 0.46
C GLY A 254 -0.35 5.90 1.42
N LEU A 255 0.61 6.32 2.25
CA LEU A 255 1.18 5.43 3.25
C LEU A 255 0.18 5.07 4.35
N VAL A 256 -0.66 6.03 4.76
CA VAL A 256 -1.70 5.80 5.78
C VAL A 256 -2.76 4.85 5.22
N LEU A 257 -3.18 5.04 3.98
CA LEU A 257 -4.10 4.14 3.28
C LEU A 257 -3.51 2.73 3.12
N ALA A 258 -2.23 2.59 2.77
CA ALA A 258 -1.54 1.30 2.72
C ALA A 258 -1.53 0.59 4.09
N GLY A 259 -1.25 1.32 5.17
CA GLY A 259 -1.32 0.79 6.53
C GLY A 259 -2.72 0.31 6.91
N LEU A 260 -3.75 1.13 6.64
CA LEU A 260 -5.14 0.80 6.95
C LEU A 260 -5.65 -0.40 6.14
N TYR A 261 -5.32 -0.47 4.84
CA TYR A 261 -5.68 -1.63 4.02
C TYR A 261 -4.96 -2.88 4.49
N SER A 262 -3.69 -2.78 4.88
CA SER A 262 -2.93 -3.90 5.46
C SER A 262 -3.60 -4.44 6.72
N VAL A 263 -3.98 -3.56 7.67
CA VAL A 263 -4.68 -3.97 8.90
C VAL A 263 -6.05 -4.56 8.59
N SER A 264 -6.82 -3.95 7.68
CA SER A 264 -8.14 -4.47 7.29
C SER A 264 -8.06 -5.85 6.62
N GLY A 265 -7.08 -6.07 5.74
CA GLY A 265 -6.84 -7.36 5.11
C GLY A 265 -6.34 -8.40 6.09
N MET A 266 -5.49 -7.99 7.06
CA MET A 266 -5.03 -8.87 8.14
C MET A 266 -6.20 -9.34 9.01
N LEU A 267 -7.08 -8.43 9.44
CA LEU A 267 -8.26 -8.74 10.25
C LEU A 267 -9.27 -9.61 9.48
N ALA A 268 -9.52 -9.31 8.20
CA ALA A 268 -10.34 -10.14 7.32
C ALA A 268 -9.76 -11.56 7.20
N GLY A 269 -8.44 -11.67 7.04
CA GLY A 269 -7.76 -12.95 6.91
C GLY A 269 -7.65 -13.71 8.23
N PHE A 270 -7.71 -13.00 9.36
CA PHE A 270 -7.80 -13.61 10.69
C PHE A 270 -9.16 -14.27 10.91
N LEU A 271 -10.24 -13.59 10.51
CA LEU A 271 -11.62 -14.07 10.63
C LEU A 271 -12.05 -14.98 9.46
N ARG A 272 -11.12 -15.42 8.61
CA ARG A 272 -11.39 -16.30 7.46
C ARG A 272 -12.15 -17.57 7.84
N ASN A 273 -11.90 -18.12 9.04
CA ASN A 273 -12.51 -19.37 9.51
C ASN A 273 -14.04 -19.27 9.64
N TRP A 274 -14.59 -18.06 9.75
CA TRP A 274 -16.04 -17.82 9.82
C TRP A 274 -16.69 -17.69 8.43
N GLY A 275 -15.92 -17.97 7.36
CA GLY A 275 -16.39 -17.87 5.98
C GLY A 275 -16.59 -16.43 5.52
N LYS A 276 -17.46 -16.23 4.52
CA LYS A 276 -17.76 -14.91 3.94
C LYS A 276 -18.11 -13.82 4.96
N PRO A 277 -18.98 -14.05 5.97
CA PRO A 277 -19.31 -12.99 6.93
C PRO A 277 -18.10 -12.62 7.80
N GLY A 278 -17.23 -13.57 8.14
CA GLY A 278 -16.00 -13.30 8.86
C GLY A 278 -15.04 -12.36 8.12
N LEU A 279 -14.84 -12.60 6.82
CA LEU A 279 -14.00 -11.72 5.99
C LEU A 279 -14.54 -10.30 5.94
N LEU A 280 -15.86 -10.16 5.74
CA LEU A 280 -16.50 -8.84 5.70
C LEU A 280 -16.37 -8.13 7.05
N LEU A 281 -16.69 -8.81 8.16
CA LEU A 281 -16.56 -8.25 9.50
C LEU A 281 -15.13 -7.78 9.78
N GLY A 282 -14.12 -8.60 9.48
CA GLY A 282 -12.72 -8.20 9.67
C GLY A 282 -12.30 -7.01 8.82
N PHE A 283 -12.73 -6.96 7.56
CA PHE A 283 -12.45 -5.85 6.66
C PHE A 283 -13.11 -4.55 7.11
N PHE A 284 -14.39 -4.60 7.50
CA PHE A 284 -15.11 -3.43 8.03
C PHE A 284 -14.56 -2.99 9.38
N CYS A 285 -14.17 -3.91 10.27
CA CYS A 285 -13.48 -3.56 11.52
C CYS A 285 -12.16 -2.82 11.25
N GLY A 286 -11.39 -3.23 10.25
CA GLY A 286 -10.21 -2.47 9.83
C GLY A 286 -10.54 -1.10 9.24
N ASN A 287 -11.63 -0.99 8.48
CA ASN A 287 -12.09 0.29 7.94
C ASN A 287 -12.59 1.26 9.04
N LEU A 288 -13.04 0.77 10.21
CA LEU A 288 -13.37 1.66 11.33
C LEU A 288 -12.16 2.47 11.82
N LEU A 289 -10.94 1.95 11.64
CA LEU A 289 -9.71 2.68 11.95
C LEU A 289 -9.52 3.92 11.06
N TYR A 290 -10.13 3.94 9.87
CA TYR A 290 -10.09 5.09 8.95
C TYR A 290 -10.79 6.32 9.55
N GLY A 291 -11.91 6.11 10.25
CA GLY A 291 -12.70 7.21 10.85
C GLY A 291 -11.97 7.96 11.97
N PHE A 292 -10.89 7.41 12.52
CA PHE A 292 -10.05 8.11 13.50
C PHE A 292 -9.01 9.03 12.86
N TYR A 293 -8.65 8.78 11.59
CA TYR A 293 -7.58 9.52 10.90
C TYR A 293 -8.11 10.62 9.98
N PHE A 294 -9.26 10.41 9.35
CA PHE A 294 -9.84 11.35 8.39
C PHE A 294 -11.08 12.01 8.98
N THR A 295 -11.04 13.34 9.11
CA THR A 295 -12.14 14.17 9.60
C THR A 295 -13.06 14.70 8.49
N ASP A 296 -12.71 14.44 7.22
CA ASP A 296 -13.51 14.86 6.07
C ASP A 296 -14.65 13.87 5.81
N GLU A 297 -15.89 14.35 5.97
CA GLU A 297 -17.11 13.57 5.84
C GLU A 297 -17.31 13.04 4.40
N ALA A 298 -16.93 13.82 3.38
CA ALA A 298 -17.10 13.43 1.98
C ALA A 298 -16.16 12.26 1.62
N VAL A 299 -14.91 12.34 2.07
CA VAL A 299 -13.90 11.30 1.84
C VAL A 299 -14.25 10.03 2.62
N LEU A 300 -14.78 10.15 3.83
CA LEU A 300 -15.25 9.02 4.63
C LEU A 300 -16.43 8.30 3.96
N MET A 301 -17.40 9.04 3.43
CA MET A 301 -18.54 8.49 2.70
C MET A 301 -18.13 7.75 1.41
N ASP A 302 -17.23 8.34 0.63
CA ASP A 302 -16.69 7.67 -0.57
C ASP A 302 -15.90 6.39 -0.19
N PHE A 303 -15.11 6.46 0.88
CA PHE A 303 -14.36 5.30 1.37
C PHE A 303 -15.28 4.16 1.84
N LEU A 304 -16.32 4.47 2.61
CA LEU A 304 -17.28 3.48 3.10
C LEU A 304 -18.12 2.89 1.96
N SER A 305 -18.58 3.71 1.02
CA SER A 305 -19.38 3.26 -0.11
C SER A 305 -18.58 2.34 -1.06
N THR A 306 -17.33 2.70 -1.39
CA THR A 306 -16.43 1.84 -2.17
C THR A 306 -16.08 0.53 -1.44
N SER A 307 -15.96 0.56 -0.10
CA SER A 307 -15.78 -0.65 0.72
C SER A 307 -17.04 -1.53 0.74
N GLY A 308 -18.22 -0.92 0.82
CA GLY A 308 -19.51 -1.60 0.71
C GLY A 308 -19.65 -2.33 -0.62
N LEU A 309 -19.30 -1.66 -1.72
CA LEU A 309 -19.39 -2.22 -3.07
C LEU A 309 -18.42 -3.40 -3.28
N ALA A 310 -17.20 -3.31 -2.75
CA ALA A 310 -16.27 -4.44 -2.71
C ALA A 310 -16.80 -5.63 -1.87
N GLY A 311 -17.49 -5.33 -0.76
CA GLY A 311 -18.17 -6.35 0.05
C GLY A 311 -19.30 -7.05 -0.69
N VAL A 312 -20.14 -6.30 -1.42
CA VAL A 312 -21.21 -6.85 -2.27
C VAL A 312 -20.63 -7.76 -3.35
N LEU A 313 -19.52 -7.36 -4.00
CA LEU A 313 -18.83 -8.20 -4.97
C LEU A 313 -18.40 -9.54 -4.35
N LEU A 314 -17.84 -9.55 -3.13
CA LEU A 314 -17.46 -10.79 -2.44
C LEU A 314 -18.67 -11.69 -2.13
N VAL A 315 -19.81 -11.10 -1.77
CA VAL A 315 -21.05 -11.84 -1.54
C VAL A 315 -21.53 -12.49 -2.83
N LEU A 316 -21.50 -11.76 -3.95
CA LEU A 316 -21.86 -12.25 -5.28
C LEU A 316 -20.90 -13.32 -5.81
N THR A 317 -19.62 -13.32 -5.39
CA THR A 317 -18.64 -14.31 -5.83
C THR A 317 -19.09 -15.74 -5.48
N PRO A 318 -19.21 -16.67 -6.44
CA PRO A 318 -19.69 -18.02 -6.17
C PRO A 318 -18.80 -18.78 -5.19
N ARG A 319 -19.40 -19.61 -4.32
CA ARG A 319 -18.65 -20.44 -3.36
C ARG A 319 -17.62 -21.35 -4.04
N GLY A 320 -17.89 -21.82 -5.26
CA GLY A 320 -16.96 -22.63 -6.06
C GLY A 320 -15.68 -21.88 -6.46
N VAL A 321 -15.77 -20.58 -6.77
CA VAL A 321 -14.59 -19.75 -7.09
C VAL A 321 -13.72 -19.57 -5.85
N ILE A 322 -14.35 -19.33 -4.70
CA ILE A 322 -13.64 -19.21 -3.41
C ILE A 322 -12.93 -20.50 -3.04
N ALA A 323 -13.59 -21.66 -3.17
CA ALA A 323 -13.01 -22.97 -2.88
C ALA A 323 -11.82 -23.27 -3.80
N THR A 324 -11.97 -23.04 -5.11
CA THR A 324 -10.86 -23.26 -6.07
C THR A 324 -9.67 -22.33 -5.83
N LEU A 325 -9.90 -21.05 -5.49
CA LEU A 325 -8.84 -20.12 -5.13
C LEU A 325 -8.10 -20.57 -3.86
N THR A 326 -8.85 -20.93 -2.82
CA THR A 326 -8.28 -21.38 -1.54
C THR A 326 -7.49 -22.67 -1.63
N GLU A 327 -7.95 -23.61 -2.44
CA GLU A 327 -7.24 -24.87 -2.65
C GLU A 327 -6.06 -24.77 -3.61
N ARG A 328 -6.11 -23.90 -4.62
CA ARG A 328 -5.07 -23.83 -5.67
C ARG A 328 -3.95 -22.86 -5.34
N TRP A 329 -4.27 -21.70 -4.75
CA TRP A 329 -3.29 -20.64 -4.51
C TRP A 329 -2.75 -20.61 -3.08
N PHE A 330 -3.55 -21.06 -2.11
CA PHE A 330 -3.23 -20.90 -0.69
C PHE A 330 -2.91 -22.21 0.04
N LYS A 331 -3.01 -23.38 -0.61
CA LYS A 331 -2.48 -24.65 -0.07
C LYS A 331 -0.97 -24.77 -0.32
N GLN A 332 -0.17 -24.00 0.41
CA GLN A 332 1.20 -24.38 0.72
C GLN A 332 1.23 -24.92 2.15
N GLY A 333 1.47 -26.22 2.29
CA GLY A 333 1.87 -26.85 3.55
C GLY A 333 0.88 -26.74 4.71
N SER A 334 -0.37 -27.16 4.54
CA SER A 334 -1.15 -27.62 5.70
C SER A 334 -0.66 -29.02 6.05
N GLU A 335 0.48 -29.12 6.74
CA GLU A 335 0.66 -30.24 7.64
C GLU A 335 -0.52 -30.22 8.60
N ALA A 336 -1.27 -31.30 8.60
CA ALA A 336 -2.38 -31.56 9.49
C ALA A 336 -1.88 -31.79 10.92
N ASN A 337 -1.18 -30.81 11.50
CA ASN A 337 -0.94 -30.77 12.92
C ASN A 337 -2.11 -30.04 13.57
N SER A 338 -2.89 -30.85 14.30
CA SER A 338 -4.08 -30.56 15.10
C SER A 338 -4.60 -29.12 15.03
N LEU A 339 -5.76 -28.97 14.39
CA LEU A 339 -6.59 -27.76 14.36
C LEU A 339 -6.64 -27.07 15.74
N SER A 340 -6.65 -27.87 16.81
CA SER A 340 -6.62 -27.45 18.20
C SER A 340 -5.35 -26.68 18.59
N CYS A 341 -4.15 -27.11 18.20
CA CYS A 341 -2.90 -26.42 18.57
C CYS A 341 -2.73 -25.11 17.79
N TYR A 342 -3.12 -25.11 16.51
CA TYR A 342 -3.09 -23.91 15.66
C TYR A 342 -4.10 -22.85 16.14
N MET A 343 -5.31 -23.27 16.53
CA MET A 343 -6.31 -22.39 17.12
C MET A 343 -5.84 -21.86 18.47
N ASN A 344 -5.26 -22.70 19.33
CA ASN A 344 -4.77 -22.30 20.66
C ASN A 344 -3.69 -21.22 20.58
N ASP A 345 -2.71 -21.37 19.68
CA ASP A 345 -1.64 -20.38 19.50
C ASP A 345 -2.16 -19.07 18.87
N ARG A 346 -3.20 -19.13 18.02
CA ARG A 346 -3.84 -17.93 17.45
C ARG A 346 -4.75 -17.19 18.45
N PHE A 347 -5.52 -17.90 19.27
CA PHE A 347 -6.35 -17.31 20.31
C PHE A 347 -5.50 -16.68 21.41
N ASN A 348 -4.43 -17.35 21.86
CA ASN A 348 -3.49 -16.78 22.82
C ASN A 348 -2.77 -15.55 22.26
N ARG A 349 -2.46 -15.51 20.96
CA ARG A 349 -1.93 -14.30 20.31
C ARG A 349 -2.96 -13.17 20.26
N LEU A 350 -4.23 -13.44 19.97
CA LEU A 350 -5.27 -12.42 20.03
C LEU A 350 -5.42 -11.84 21.43
N ILE A 351 -5.49 -12.69 22.45
CA ILE A 351 -5.60 -12.26 23.85
C ILE A 351 -4.40 -11.37 24.19
N LYS A 352 -3.19 -11.77 23.80
CA LYS A 352 -1.97 -10.96 23.96
C LYS A 352 -2.03 -9.64 23.17
N LEU A 353 -2.55 -9.63 21.95
CA LEU A 353 -2.69 -8.40 21.16
C LEU A 353 -3.70 -7.44 21.77
N PHE A 354 -4.86 -7.92 22.22
CA PHE A 354 -5.84 -7.08 22.91
C PHE A 354 -5.31 -6.57 24.26
N ASP A 355 -4.55 -7.38 25.00
CA ASP A 355 -3.88 -6.96 26.23
C ASP A 355 -2.76 -5.93 25.95
N GLN A 356 -1.96 -6.13 24.89
CA GLN A 356 -0.94 -5.18 24.42
C GLN A 356 -1.53 -3.87 23.89
N LEU A 357 -2.67 -3.92 23.18
CA LEU A 357 -3.42 -2.72 22.81
C LEU A 357 -3.96 -2.02 24.05
N SER A 358 -4.57 -2.74 25.00
CA SER A 358 -5.09 -2.14 26.22
C SER A 358 -3.99 -1.45 27.03
N SER A 359 -2.79 -2.06 27.11
CA SER A 359 -1.64 -1.50 27.80
C SER A 359 -0.97 -0.36 27.03
N SER A 360 -1.03 -0.34 25.69
CA SER A 360 -0.57 0.83 24.90
C SER A 360 -1.51 2.03 24.99
N TYR A 361 -2.80 1.79 25.29
CA TYR A 361 -3.79 2.84 25.56
C TYR A 361 -3.77 3.32 27.01
N ALA A 362 -3.13 2.59 27.95
CA ALA A 362 -3.17 2.88 29.38
C ALA A 362 -2.16 3.95 29.87
N PRO A 363 -0.93 4.05 29.32
CA PRO A 363 -0.09 5.22 29.56
C PRO A 363 0.47 5.83 28.27
N GLY A 364 0.18 7.10 28.01
CA GLY A 364 0.71 7.76 26.82
C GLY A 364 0.33 9.22 26.67
N ILE A 365 0.54 10.02 27.71
CA ILE A 365 1.00 11.40 27.47
C ILE A 365 2.48 11.33 27.83
N VAL A 366 3.35 11.39 26.80
CA VAL A 366 4.63 12.09 26.92
C VAL A 366 4.28 13.34 27.69
N ALA A 367 4.69 13.46 28.95
CA ALA A 367 4.40 14.61 29.77
C ALA A 367 4.74 15.83 28.91
N VAL A 368 3.73 16.44 28.29
CA VAL A 368 3.90 17.69 27.56
C VAL A 368 4.45 18.56 28.64
N ASP A 369 5.72 18.93 28.50
CA ASP A 369 6.43 19.58 29.57
C ASP A 369 5.60 20.81 29.91
N ARG A 370 4.93 20.71 31.07
CA ARG A 370 3.91 21.67 31.47
C ARG A 370 4.58 23.04 31.50
N GLU A 371 5.88 23.04 31.81
CA GLU A 371 6.72 24.23 31.81
C GLU A 371 6.92 24.83 30.40
N GLN A 372 7.26 24.05 29.38
CA GLN A 372 7.44 24.56 28.01
C GLN A 372 6.17 25.13 27.39
N THR A 373 5.01 24.52 27.67
CA THR A 373 3.73 25.00 27.13
C THR A 373 3.37 26.34 27.74
N TRP A 374 3.54 26.46 29.06
CA TRP A 374 3.29 27.71 29.79
C TRP A 374 4.23 28.82 29.30
N ASP A 375 5.45 28.47 28.92
CA ASP A 375 6.41 29.43 28.41
C ASP A 375 6.01 30.01 27.04
N LEU A 376 5.44 29.20 26.15
CA LEU A 376 4.90 29.66 24.87
C LEU A 376 3.71 30.62 25.05
N TRP A 377 2.78 30.27 25.95
CA TRP A 377 1.61 31.11 26.25
C TRP A 377 1.99 32.43 26.92
N LEU A 378 2.94 32.41 27.87
CA LEU A 378 3.46 33.61 28.52
C LEU A 378 4.15 34.54 27.52
N ARG A 379 4.94 34.01 26.58
CA ARG A 379 5.56 34.83 25.52
C ARG A 379 4.52 35.52 24.63
N SER A 380 3.43 34.82 24.29
CA SER A 380 2.33 35.41 23.52
C SER A 380 1.66 36.56 24.28
N LEU A 381 1.38 36.36 25.57
CA LEU A 381 0.80 37.38 26.45
C LEU A 381 1.68 38.61 26.57
N VAL A 382 2.97 38.39 26.82
CA VAL A 382 3.98 39.44 26.92
C VAL A 382 3.97 40.29 25.66
N ASN A 383 4.01 39.67 24.49
CA ASN A 383 3.99 40.37 23.21
C ASN A 383 2.69 41.16 22.97
N GLN A 384 1.57 40.74 23.53
CA GLN A 384 0.28 41.43 23.37
C GLN A 384 0.18 42.67 24.27
N VAL A 385 0.60 42.57 25.53
CA VAL A 385 0.52 43.68 26.50
C VAL A 385 1.68 44.66 26.35
N SER A 386 2.85 44.20 25.88
CA SER A 386 4.04 45.04 25.73
C SER A 386 4.14 45.83 24.42
N ARG A 387 3.30 45.56 23.41
CA ARG A 387 3.37 46.20 22.09
C ARG A 387 3.15 47.72 22.13
N ASP A 388 2.20 48.19 22.93
CA ASP A 388 1.83 49.61 23.04
C ASP A 388 2.23 50.24 24.39
N CYS A 389 3.10 49.56 25.16
CA CYS A 389 3.50 50.01 26.49
C CYS A 389 4.82 50.82 26.43
N GLY A 390 4.78 52.08 26.85
CA GLY A 390 5.96 52.95 26.91
C GLY A 390 7.07 52.47 27.86
N PHE A 391 6.75 51.57 28.79
CA PHE A 391 7.70 50.98 29.75
C PHE A 391 8.23 49.60 29.34
N ALA A 392 7.83 49.08 28.17
CA ALA A 392 8.22 47.74 27.71
C ALA A 392 9.75 47.56 27.65
N ARG A 393 10.50 48.59 27.26
CA ARG A 393 11.97 48.55 27.19
C ARG A 393 12.64 48.37 28.56
N ILE A 394 12.00 48.81 29.65
CA ILE A 394 12.52 48.71 31.03
C ILE A 394 12.11 47.38 31.67
N CYS A 395 10.96 46.83 31.28
CA CYS A 395 10.48 45.53 31.75
C CYS A 395 11.21 44.34 31.09
N TRP A 396 11.69 44.52 29.85
CA TRP A 396 12.31 43.50 29.00
C TRP A 396 13.79 43.78 28.68
N ASP A 397 14.47 44.59 29.48
CA ASP A 397 15.92 44.79 29.39
C ASP A 397 16.69 43.54 29.87
N GLU A 398 17.88 43.26 29.32
CA GLU A 398 18.62 41.99 29.53
C GLU A 398 18.83 41.63 31.01
N LYS A 399 18.93 42.64 31.88
CA LYS A 399 19.13 42.47 33.33
C LYS A 399 17.85 42.05 34.08
N GLU A 400 16.68 42.39 33.55
CA GLU A 400 15.40 42.35 34.27
C GLU A 400 14.39 41.34 33.68
N VAL A 401 14.58 40.90 32.42
CA VAL A 401 13.72 39.92 31.73
C VAL A 401 13.46 38.67 32.58
N ASN A 402 14.51 38.10 33.16
CA ASN A 402 14.41 36.89 33.96
C ASN A 402 13.58 37.10 35.24
N GLN A 403 13.59 38.30 35.81
CA GLN A 403 12.80 38.62 36.98
C GLN A 403 11.33 38.83 36.62
N SER A 404 11.03 39.64 35.60
CA SER A 404 9.69 39.86 35.07
C SER A 404 9.00 38.54 34.72
N TYR A 405 9.74 37.65 34.03
CA TYR A 405 9.23 36.35 33.61
C TYR A 405 8.94 35.41 34.78
N ARG A 406 9.83 35.34 35.79
CA ARG A 406 9.60 34.54 36.99
C ARG A 406 8.39 35.02 37.78
N GLN A 407 8.15 36.33 37.84
CA GLN A 407 7.01 36.91 38.55
C GLN A 407 5.69 36.59 37.84
N LEU A 408 5.62 36.77 36.51
CA LEU A 408 4.49 36.34 35.67
C LEU A 408 4.17 34.86 35.84
N ARG A 409 5.21 34.01 35.85
CA ARG A 409 5.07 32.57 36.05
C ARG A 409 4.56 32.20 37.44
N ARG A 410 5.00 32.89 38.49
CA ARG A 410 4.50 32.69 39.86
C ARG A 410 3.03 33.07 39.98
N TRP A 411 2.63 34.18 39.38
CA TRP A 411 1.25 34.64 39.38
C TRP A 411 0.32 33.66 38.64
N LEU A 412 0.73 33.17 37.47
CA LEU A 412 -0.03 32.16 36.72
C LEU A 412 -0.16 30.84 37.51
N LYS A 413 0.90 30.41 38.22
CA LYS A 413 0.86 29.22 39.10
C LYS A 413 -0.09 29.43 40.28
N ALA A 414 -0.09 30.61 40.89
CA ALA A 414 -1.01 30.94 41.99
C ALA A 414 -2.47 30.94 41.52
N LEU A 415 -2.77 31.52 40.36
CA LEU A 415 -4.11 31.53 39.75
C LEU A 415 -4.61 30.16 39.29
N ALA A 416 -3.69 29.25 38.97
CA ALA A 416 -4.03 27.87 38.65
C ALA A 416 -4.31 27.03 39.90
N ALA A 417 -3.58 27.27 41.00
CA ALA A 417 -3.79 26.61 42.29
C ALA A 417 -5.06 27.11 43.02
N GLY A 418 -5.40 28.39 42.86
CA GLY A 418 -6.60 29.00 43.43
C GLY A 418 -7.86 28.76 42.59
N GLY A 419 -8.87 28.14 43.20
CA GLY A 419 -10.22 28.07 42.64
C GLY A 419 -11.01 29.32 43.00
N GLN A 420 -11.10 30.28 42.07
CA GLN A 420 -11.91 31.52 42.15
C GLN A 420 -11.31 32.72 42.91
N GLU A 421 -10.01 32.96 42.81
CA GLU A 421 -9.45 34.26 43.20
C GLU A 421 -9.46 35.20 42.00
N GLU A 422 -9.88 36.46 42.19
CA GLU A 422 -9.83 37.46 41.13
C GLU A 422 -8.36 37.72 40.73
N PRO A 423 -8.04 37.87 39.43
CA PRO A 423 -6.66 38.02 38.95
C PRO A 423 -5.89 39.12 39.69
N LEU A 424 -6.59 40.21 40.03
CA LEU A 424 -6.08 41.39 40.69
C LEU A 424 -5.76 41.16 42.18
N THR A 425 -6.44 40.24 42.87
CA THR A 425 -6.21 39.98 44.31
C THR A 425 -4.96 39.13 44.56
N VAL A 426 -4.49 38.39 43.54
CA VAL A 426 -3.33 37.47 43.62
C VAL A 426 -2.09 38.06 42.94
N MET A 427 -2.18 39.29 42.45
CA MET A 427 -1.08 39.94 41.75
C MET A 427 0.09 40.20 42.71
N PRO A 428 1.34 39.83 42.37
CA PRO A 428 2.49 40.16 43.19
C PRO A 428 2.65 41.68 43.34
N ALA A 429 2.84 42.16 44.57
CA ALA A 429 2.94 43.59 44.88
C ALA A 429 4.09 44.31 44.13
N GLU A 430 5.12 43.56 43.70
CA GLU A 430 6.21 44.08 42.88
C GLU A 430 5.81 44.33 41.42
N LEU A 431 4.85 43.57 40.89
CA LEU A 431 4.28 43.74 39.54
C LEU A 431 3.31 44.92 39.51
N GLU A 432 2.53 45.08 40.59
CA GLU A 432 1.59 46.20 40.77
C GLU A 432 2.30 47.55 40.75
N LYS A 433 3.48 47.65 41.38
CA LYS A 433 4.29 48.87 41.42
C LYS A 433 5.01 49.18 40.12
N ARG A 434 5.21 48.18 39.25
CA ARG A 434 6.05 48.28 38.04
C ARG A 434 5.24 48.39 36.75
N CYS A 435 4.03 47.82 36.71
CA CYS A 435 3.17 47.84 35.54
C CYS A 435 2.10 48.93 35.65
N PRO A 436 2.07 49.94 34.77
CA PRO A 436 0.98 50.93 34.75
C PRO A 436 -0.33 50.38 34.13
N ARG A 437 -0.29 49.19 33.53
CA ARG A 437 -1.42 48.51 32.88
C ARG A 437 -1.80 47.24 33.64
N THR A 438 -2.05 47.37 34.94
CA THR A 438 -2.38 46.24 35.83
C THR A 438 -3.67 45.52 35.42
N GLU A 439 -4.70 46.26 35.01
CA GLU A 439 -5.99 45.70 34.61
C GLU A 439 -5.90 44.88 33.30
N GLU A 440 -5.24 45.42 32.26
CA GLU A 440 -5.04 44.72 30.98
C GLU A 440 -4.21 43.45 31.15
N LEU A 441 -3.16 43.53 31.98
CA LEU A 441 -2.28 42.40 32.27
C LEU A 441 -3.03 41.32 33.07
N GLY A 442 -3.82 41.71 34.07
CA GLY A 442 -4.65 40.80 34.88
C GLY A 442 -5.72 40.09 34.05
N ALA A 443 -6.43 40.82 33.19
CA ALA A 443 -7.44 40.25 32.29
C ALA A 443 -6.83 39.25 31.30
N SER A 444 -5.66 39.58 30.72
CA SER A 444 -4.95 38.69 29.80
C SER A 444 -4.47 37.41 30.48
N LEU A 445 -3.99 37.50 31.72
CA LEU A 445 -3.55 36.33 32.49
C LEU A 445 -4.73 35.45 32.92
N ALA A 446 -5.87 36.06 33.23
CA ALA A 446 -7.12 35.36 33.52
C ALA A 446 -7.60 34.56 32.30
N TYR A 447 -7.54 35.15 31.11
CA TYR A 447 -7.86 34.50 29.85
C TYR A 447 -6.98 33.26 29.60
N ILE A 448 -5.66 33.38 29.81
CA ILE A 448 -4.74 32.25 29.68
C ILE A 448 -5.03 31.17 30.73
N ASN A 449 -5.29 31.55 31.98
CA ASN A 449 -5.68 30.59 33.02
C ASN A 449 -6.96 29.84 32.65
N ALA A 450 -7.95 30.52 32.05
CA ALA A 450 -9.18 29.89 31.57
C ALA A 450 -8.91 28.88 30.45
N ILE A 451 -8.04 29.21 29.49
CA ILE A 451 -7.61 28.28 28.42
C ILE A 451 -6.88 27.07 29.01
N VAL A 452 -5.94 27.29 29.94
CA VAL A 452 -5.18 26.21 30.58
C VAL A 452 -6.12 25.27 31.34
N LYS A 453 -7.04 25.81 32.16
CA LYS A 453 -8.05 25.02 32.88
C LYS A 453 -8.99 24.26 31.94
N ALA A 454 -9.38 24.88 30.82
CA ALA A 454 -10.19 24.21 29.80
C ALA A 454 -9.41 23.05 29.17
N ASN A 455 -8.15 23.26 28.80
CA ASN A 455 -7.29 22.24 28.22
C ASN A 455 -7.02 21.09 29.19
N GLU A 456 -6.78 21.37 30.48
CA GLU A 456 -6.65 20.36 31.52
C GLU A 456 -7.92 19.51 31.65
N LYS A 457 -9.11 20.13 31.68
CA LYS A 457 -10.40 19.43 31.69
C LYS A 457 -10.59 18.56 30.44
N TRP A 458 -10.19 19.05 29.26
CA TRP A 458 -10.25 18.29 28.02
C TRP A 458 -9.28 17.09 28.04
N GLN A 459 -8.06 17.27 28.55
CA GLN A 459 -7.10 16.19 28.72
C GLN A 459 -7.59 15.14 29.73
N GLU A 460 -8.17 15.56 30.86
CA GLU A 460 -8.79 14.65 31.82
C GLU A 460 -9.94 13.85 31.18
N ARG A 461 -10.78 14.50 30.38
CA ARG A 461 -11.88 13.84 29.68
C ARG A 461 -11.36 12.82 28.66
N ILE A 462 -10.40 13.18 27.82
CA ILE A 462 -9.76 12.26 26.87
C ILE A 462 -9.11 11.08 27.61
N ASN A 463 -8.45 11.32 28.73
CA ASN A 463 -7.86 10.26 29.55
C ASN A 463 -8.92 9.34 30.17
N LYS A 464 -10.07 9.87 30.60
CA LYS A 464 -11.20 9.06 31.09
C LYS A 464 -11.77 8.19 29.98
N GLU A 465 -12.01 8.75 28.78
CA GLU A 465 -12.51 8.00 27.61
C GLU A 465 -11.51 6.92 27.18
N ARG A 466 -10.20 7.24 27.13
CA ARG A 466 -9.15 6.26 26.82
C ARG A 466 -9.08 5.13 27.83
N LYS A 467 -9.19 5.43 29.13
CA LYS A 467 -9.26 4.41 30.19
C LYS A 467 -10.50 3.53 30.06
N ALA A 468 -11.65 4.12 29.69
CA ALA A 468 -12.88 3.37 29.44
C ALA A 468 -12.73 2.42 28.24
N VAL A 469 -12.16 2.88 27.12
CA VAL A 469 -11.87 2.05 25.95
C VAL A 469 -10.85 0.94 26.28
N ALA A 470 -9.79 1.26 27.03
CA ALA A 470 -8.83 0.26 27.48
C ALA A 470 -9.47 -0.82 28.36
N ALA A 471 -10.39 -0.42 29.26
CA ALA A 471 -11.16 -1.35 30.09
C ALA A 471 -12.11 -2.23 29.25
N GLN A 472 -12.77 -1.66 28.23
CA GLN A 472 -13.61 -2.42 27.29
C GLN A 472 -12.80 -3.44 26.47
N LEU A 473 -11.62 -3.05 25.98
CA LEU A 473 -10.71 -3.97 25.27
C LEU A 473 -10.20 -5.09 26.18
N ARG A 474 -9.89 -4.79 27.44
CA ARG A 474 -9.51 -5.79 28.44
C ARG A 474 -10.65 -6.75 28.76
N GLY A 475 -11.87 -6.23 28.95
CA GLY A 475 -13.07 -7.05 29.14
C GLY A 475 -13.38 -7.95 27.93
N ALA A 476 -13.15 -7.47 26.70
CA ALA A 476 -13.27 -8.29 25.50
C ALA A 476 -12.20 -9.40 25.44
N ALA A 477 -10.97 -9.11 25.87
CA ALA A 477 -9.91 -10.11 25.97
C ALA A 477 -10.24 -11.20 27.02
N GLU A 478 -10.77 -10.80 28.17
CA GLU A 478 -11.21 -11.71 29.25
C GLU A 478 -12.38 -12.59 28.79
N ALA A 479 -13.40 -12.01 28.14
CA ALA A 479 -14.52 -12.77 27.60
C ALA A 479 -14.09 -13.75 26.49
N LEU A 480 -13.12 -13.38 25.66
CA LEU A 480 -12.54 -14.30 24.67
C LEU A 480 -11.75 -15.43 25.34
N ALA A 481 -11.06 -15.15 26.45
CA ALA A 481 -10.34 -16.16 27.22
C ALA A 481 -11.28 -17.17 27.89
N THR A 482 -12.42 -16.72 28.44
CA THR A 482 -13.43 -17.61 29.03
C THR A 482 -14.10 -18.48 27.98
N VAL A 483 -14.51 -17.91 26.84
CA VAL A 483 -15.08 -18.67 25.71
C VAL A 483 -14.09 -19.71 25.19
N TRP A 484 -12.80 -19.38 25.18
CA TRP A 484 -11.75 -20.32 24.78
C TRP A 484 -11.57 -21.47 25.78
N GLN A 485 -11.57 -21.17 27.08
CA GLN A 485 -11.53 -22.19 28.14
C GLN A 485 -12.75 -23.12 28.08
N ASP A 486 -13.95 -22.57 27.89
CA ASP A 486 -15.18 -23.34 27.74
C ASP A 486 -15.14 -24.24 26.51
N TRP A 487 -14.65 -23.73 25.37
CA TRP A 487 -14.47 -24.53 24.15
C TRP A 487 -13.45 -25.66 24.33
N GLN A 488 -12.34 -25.38 25.01
CA GLN A 488 -11.31 -26.39 25.30
C GLN A 488 -11.85 -27.48 26.22
N SER A 489 -12.68 -27.13 27.22
CA SER A 489 -13.34 -28.10 28.09
C SER A 489 -14.40 -28.93 27.34
N GLY A 490 -15.20 -28.31 26.46
CA GLY A 490 -16.19 -28.99 25.62
C GLY A 490 -15.59 -29.94 24.58
N SER A 491 -14.41 -29.61 24.03
CA SER A 491 -13.68 -30.46 23.07
C SER A 491 -12.82 -31.56 23.73
N ALA A 492 -12.68 -31.56 25.05
CA ALA A 492 -11.87 -32.52 25.82
C ALA A 492 -12.71 -33.53 26.61
N THR A 493 -14.04 -33.44 26.57
CA THR A 493 -14.91 -34.33 27.35
C THR A 493 -15.30 -35.56 26.52
N ARG A 494 -14.57 -36.67 26.74
CA ARG A 494 -14.90 -38.00 26.20
C ARG A 494 -16.39 -38.30 26.42
N GLN A 495 -17.09 -38.75 25.38
CA GLN A 495 -18.52 -39.04 25.43
C GLN A 495 -18.77 -40.56 25.55
N PRO A 496 -18.79 -41.14 26.79
CA PRO A 496 -18.89 -42.59 26.97
C PRO A 496 -20.20 -43.19 26.44
N HIS A 497 -21.30 -42.43 26.48
CA HIS A 497 -22.60 -42.88 25.98
C HIS A 497 -22.60 -43.16 24.46
N LEU A 498 -21.81 -42.40 23.68
CA LEU A 498 -21.70 -42.57 22.24
C LEU A 498 -20.79 -43.75 21.87
N GLU A 499 -19.72 -43.97 22.65
CA GLU A 499 -18.85 -45.14 22.53
C GLU A 499 -19.63 -46.44 22.76
N GLU A 500 -20.46 -46.49 23.80
CA GLU A 500 -21.25 -47.66 24.16
C GLU A 500 -22.32 -47.98 23.08
N THR A 501 -22.98 -46.94 22.54
CA THR A 501 -23.98 -47.11 21.46
C THR A 501 -23.34 -47.62 20.17
N ILE A 502 -22.14 -47.14 19.83
CA ILE A 502 -21.43 -47.54 18.61
C ILE A 502 -20.76 -48.92 18.79
N GLN A 503 -20.28 -49.26 19.99
CA GLN A 503 -19.81 -50.61 20.29
C GLN A 503 -20.94 -51.63 20.14
N LEU A 504 -22.12 -51.36 20.69
CA LEU A 504 -23.29 -52.24 20.55
C LEU A 504 -23.68 -52.44 19.08
N GLY A 505 -23.69 -51.37 18.27
CA GLY A 505 -23.96 -51.47 16.84
C GLY A 505 -22.88 -52.21 16.03
N LEU A 506 -21.61 -52.15 16.45
CA LEU A 506 -20.50 -52.88 15.82
C LEU A 506 -20.51 -54.36 16.20
N GLU A 507 -20.92 -54.70 17.42
CA GLU A 507 -21.11 -56.08 17.89
C GLU A 507 -22.28 -56.76 17.16
N GLU A 508 -23.38 -56.06 16.91
CA GLU A 508 -24.49 -56.56 16.08
C GLU A 508 -24.08 -56.88 14.64
N LEU A 509 -23.04 -56.21 14.14
CA LEU A 509 -22.46 -56.44 12.80
C LEU A 509 -21.34 -57.50 12.80
N GLY A 510 -21.05 -58.12 13.95
CA GLY A 510 -20.02 -59.16 14.09
C GLY A 510 -18.58 -58.65 14.04
N ILE A 511 -18.37 -57.35 14.23
CA ILE A 511 -17.04 -56.70 14.19
C ILE A 511 -16.65 -56.37 15.64
N GLN A 512 -15.60 -57.03 16.16
CA GLN A 512 -15.04 -56.72 17.48
C GLN A 512 -13.79 -55.82 17.36
N PRO A 513 -13.90 -54.51 17.61
CA PRO A 513 -12.74 -53.63 17.66
C PRO A 513 -11.94 -53.86 18.95
N ALA A 514 -10.62 -54.04 18.84
CA ALA A 514 -9.74 -54.27 20.00
C ALA A 514 -9.62 -53.06 20.95
N LYS A 515 -9.92 -51.84 20.48
CA LYS A 515 -10.07 -50.64 21.31
C LYS A 515 -10.76 -49.53 20.49
N LEU A 516 -11.83 -48.95 21.03
CA LEU A 516 -12.55 -47.84 20.41
C LEU A 516 -12.48 -46.63 21.37
N GLU A 517 -11.90 -45.52 20.92
CA GLU A 517 -11.81 -44.27 21.70
C GLU A 517 -12.37 -43.14 20.83
N ILE A 518 -13.43 -42.48 21.29
CA ILE A 518 -14.11 -41.39 20.57
C ILE A 518 -13.97 -40.11 21.40
N TRP A 519 -13.28 -39.13 20.81
CA TRP A 519 -12.98 -37.83 21.40
C TRP A 519 -13.95 -36.77 20.92
#